data_AF-A3AEB8-F1
#
_entry.id   AF-A3AEB8-F1
#
_cell.length_a   1.000
_cell.length_b   1.000
_cell.length_c   1.000
_cell.angle_alpha   90.00
_cell.angle_beta   90.00
_cell.angle_gamma   90.00
#
_symmetry.space_group_name_H-M   'P 1'
#
loop_
_entity.id
_entity.type
_entity.pdbx_description
1 polymer ?
#
loop_
_entity_poly.entity_id
_entity_poly.type
_entity_poly.pdbx_seq_one_letter_code
_entity_poly.pdbx_strand_id
1 'polypeptide(L)'
;MESAASRNEEMGVVGHDQATDAAAEQGVNVSDTLVPGGGRIVTEFVAGQAVGHYVEQDDGAAVVAGVVGAAPGANATAKLAADKEVESGDAARVAGAEMRNKPGAAARPGGVAASMAAAARLNRGPTT
;
A
#
# COMPACT_ATOMS: atom_id res chain seq x y z
N MET A 1 37.30 9.12 38.01
CA MET A 1 36.12 9.61 37.29
C MET A 1 34.98 8.70 37.68
N GLU A 2 34.06 9.19 38.50
CA GLU A 2 32.85 8.45 38.88
C GLU A 2 31.82 8.62 37.76
N SER A 3 31.28 7.52 37.25
CA SER A 3 30.40 7.53 36.07
C SER A 3 29.10 8.28 36.35
N ALA A 4 28.59 8.98 35.34
CA ALA A 4 27.32 9.70 35.43
C ALA A 4 26.15 8.80 35.85
N ALA A 5 26.15 7.53 35.42
CA ALA A 5 25.15 6.55 35.84
C ALA A 5 25.16 6.29 37.36
N SER A 6 26.33 6.06 37.96
CA SER A 6 26.47 5.77 39.39
C SER A 6 26.04 6.95 40.27
N ARG A 7 26.39 8.18 39.88
CA ARG A 7 25.92 9.39 40.56
C ARG A 7 24.40 9.59 40.45
N ASN A 8 23.81 9.20 39.31
CA ASN A 8 22.37 9.31 39.08
C ASN A 8 21.57 8.26 39.85
N GLU A 9 22.13 7.06 40.05
CA GLU A 9 21.58 6.03 40.93
C GLU A 9 21.61 6.46 42.39
N GLU A 10 22.72 7.04 42.85
CA GLU A 10 22.86 7.56 44.23
C GLU A 10 21.91 8.74 44.50
N MET A 11 21.65 9.57 43.49
CA MET A 11 20.69 10.68 43.56
C MET A 11 19.23 10.23 43.34
N GLY A 12 18.97 8.94 43.09
CA GLY A 12 17.63 8.39 42.84
C GLY A 12 16.97 8.88 41.55
N VAL A 13 17.74 9.47 40.63
CA VAL A 13 17.24 9.98 39.34
C VAL A 13 17.05 8.82 38.34
N VAL A 14 17.89 7.78 38.48
CA VAL A 14 17.79 6.56 37.68
C VAL A 14 17.83 5.33 38.59
N GLY A 15 16.95 4.36 38.36
CA GLY A 15 16.90 3.10 39.11
C GLY A 15 16.94 1.89 38.19
N HIS A 16 17.47 0.76 38.67
CA HIS A 16 17.53 -0.48 37.88
C HIS A 16 16.16 -1.00 37.43
N ASP A 17 15.09 -0.59 38.13
CA ASP A 17 13.71 -0.96 37.81
C ASP A 17 12.98 0.09 36.94
N GLN A 18 13.59 1.25 36.68
CA GLN A 18 12.91 2.39 36.05
C GLN A 18 12.56 2.14 34.57
N ALA A 19 13.34 1.31 33.88
CA ALA A 19 13.01 0.87 32.52
C ALA A 19 11.78 -0.06 32.50
N THR A 20 11.59 -0.84 33.57
CA THR A 20 10.45 -1.76 33.72
C THR A 20 9.22 -1.01 34.24
N ASP A 21 9.40 -0.07 35.16
CA ASP A 21 8.32 0.68 35.81
C ASP A 21 7.66 1.69 34.87
N ALA A 22 8.43 2.42 34.06
CA ALA A 22 7.85 3.34 33.07
C ALA A 22 6.98 2.61 32.02
N ALA A 23 7.43 1.42 31.57
CA ALA A 23 6.64 0.57 30.69
C ALA A 23 5.46 -0.10 31.43
N ALA A 24 5.57 -0.37 32.74
CA ALA A 24 4.52 -0.94 33.56
C ALA A 24 3.40 0.07 33.92
N GLU A 25 3.75 1.34 34.16
CA GLU A 25 2.81 2.41 34.48
C GLU A 25 2.15 3.02 33.24
N GLN A 26 2.93 3.30 32.19
CA GLN A 26 2.46 4.03 30.99
C GLN A 26 2.22 3.11 29.78
N GLY A 27 2.66 1.86 29.86
CA GLY A 27 2.37 0.83 28.87
C GLY A 27 3.28 0.81 27.65
N VAL A 28 3.20 -0.31 26.92
CA VAL A 28 3.78 -0.50 25.60
C VAL A 28 2.65 -0.50 24.58
N ASN A 29 2.79 0.27 23.50
CA ASN A 29 1.78 0.36 22.45
C ASN A 29 2.41 0.28 21.06
N VAL A 30 1.65 -0.24 20.11
CA VAL A 30 2.04 -0.31 18.69
C VAL A 30 0.93 0.37 17.90
N SER A 31 1.29 1.37 17.10
CA SER A 31 0.35 2.07 16.23
C SER A 31 0.66 1.82 14.76
N ASP A 32 -0.37 1.42 14.02
CA ASP A 32 -0.29 1.16 12.58
C ASP A 32 -0.95 2.31 11.81
N THR A 33 -0.21 2.91 10.89
CA THR A 33 -0.70 3.97 10.01
C THR A 33 -0.68 3.50 8.57
N LEU A 34 -1.86 3.35 7.97
CA LEU A 34 -1.99 2.96 6.56
C LEU A 34 -1.48 4.08 5.64
N VAL A 35 -0.61 3.71 4.71
CA VAL A 35 -0.06 4.61 3.70
C VAL A 35 -0.77 4.38 2.37
N PRO A 36 -1.23 5.44 1.69
CA PRO A 36 -1.72 5.35 0.31
C PRO A 36 -0.63 4.74 -0.59
N GLY A 37 -0.91 3.58 -1.20
CA GLY A 37 0.07 2.86 -2.03
C GLY A 37 0.40 1.44 -1.56
N GLY A 38 -0.19 0.96 -0.46
CA GLY A 38 -0.11 -0.45 -0.07
C GLY A 38 0.98 -0.77 0.95
N GLY A 39 1.17 0.08 1.95
CA GLY A 39 2.02 -0.22 3.09
C GLY A 39 1.43 0.34 4.37
N ARG A 40 1.94 -0.12 5.51
CA ARG A 40 1.66 0.43 6.83
C ARG A 40 2.95 0.88 7.49
N ILE A 41 2.91 2.06 8.08
CA ILE A 41 3.94 2.54 8.99
C ILE A 41 3.59 2.00 10.37
N VAL A 42 4.48 1.21 10.95
CA VAL A 42 4.35 0.70 12.31
C VAL A 42 5.26 1.52 13.21
N THR A 43 4.70 2.06 14.29
CA THR A 43 5.44 2.81 15.30
C THR A 43 5.25 2.15 16.66
N GLU A 44 6.37 1.84 17.32
CA GLU A 44 6.40 1.23 18.65
C GLU A 44 6.65 2.29 19.71
N PHE A 45 5.89 2.26 20.79
CA PHE A 45 5.99 3.20 21.90
C PHE A 45 6.26 2.47 23.21
N VAL A 46 7.17 3.03 24.01
CA VAL A 46 7.41 2.65 25.40
C VAL A 46 7.22 3.89 26.24
N ALA A 47 6.33 3.83 27.23
CA ALA A 47 6.01 4.98 28.10
C ALA A 47 5.65 6.26 27.32
N GLY A 48 4.88 6.13 26.23
CA GLY A 48 4.47 7.24 25.37
C GLY A 48 5.56 7.81 24.45
N GLN A 49 6.79 7.27 24.48
CA GLN A 49 7.88 7.68 23.58
C GLN A 49 8.06 6.67 22.45
N ALA A 50 8.18 7.16 21.21
CA ALA A 50 8.45 6.32 20.05
C ALA A 50 9.88 5.75 20.12
N VAL A 51 9.99 4.42 20.11
CA VAL A 51 11.26 3.68 20.19
C VAL A 51 11.59 2.91 18.90
N GLY A 52 10.57 2.63 18.07
CA GLY A 52 10.72 1.93 16.80
C GLY A 52 9.81 2.53 15.73
N HIS A 53 10.29 2.59 14.49
CA HIS A 53 9.51 3.07 13.34
C HIS A 53 9.95 2.34 12.07
N TYR A 54 9.06 1.51 11.50
CA TYR A 54 9.36 0.72 10.30
C TYR A 54 8.18 0.68 9.34
N VAL A 55 8.48 0.44 8.07
CA VAL A 55 7.49 0.35 6.99
C VAL A 55 7.33 -1.12 6.63
N GLU A 56 6.12 -1.65 6.81
CA GLU A 56 5.71 -2.90 6.20
C GLU A 56 4.98 -2.59 4.89
N GLN A 57 5.46 -3.13 3.77
CA GLN A 57 4.66 -3.19 2.56
C GLN A 57 3.67 -4.33 2.70
N ASP A 58 2.38 -4.05 2.52
CA ASP A 58 1.41 -5.10 2.30
C ASP A 58 1.75 -5.66 0.92
N ASP A 59 2.43 -6.80 0.87
CA ASP A 59 2.68 -7.58 -0.33
C ASP A 59 1.37 -8.17 -0.87
N GLY A 60 0.38 -7.32 -1.16
CA GLY A 60 -0.69 -7.50 -2.13
C GLY A 60 -1.51 -8.80 -2.11
N ALA A 61 -1.50 -9.60 -1.05
CA ALA A 61 -2.20 -10.89 -1.02
C ALA A 61 -3.69 -10.75 -0.67
N ALA A 62 -4.36 -9.69 -1.13
CA ALA A 62 -5.81 -9.67 -1.25
C ALA A 62 -6.19 -10.23 -2.62
N VAL A 63 -5.89 -11.52 -2.83
CA VAL A 63 -6.54 -12.28 -3.90
C VAL A 63 -8.01 -12.43 -3.50
N VAL A 64 -8.88 -11.66 -4.14
CA VAL A 64 -10.30 -11.96 -4.17
C VAL A 64 -10.45 -13.39 -4.68
N ALA A 65 -10.77 -14.31 -3.77
CA ALA A 65 -11.06 -15.70 -4.06
C ALA A 65 -12.36 -15.76 -4.89
N GLY A 66 -12.25 -15.56 -6.20
CA GLY A 66 -13.43 -15.49 -7.04
C GLY A 66 -13.27 -15.03 -8.48
N VAL A 67 -12.12 -15.26 -9.15
CA VAL A 67 -12.12 -15.31 -10.63
C VAL A 67 -10.92 -16.01 -11.29
N VAL A 68 -9.93 -16.51 -10.54
CA VAL A 68 -8.72 -17.07 -11.15
C VAL A 68 -8.34 -18.44 -10.57
N GLY A 69 -9.08 -19.47 -10.98
CA GLY A 69 -8.54 -20.83 -11.00
C GLY A 69 -7.67 -21.00 -12.24
N ALA A 70 -6.46 -20.43 -12.25
CA ALA A 70 -5.47 -20.76 -13.28
C ALA A 70 -4.95 -22.17 -12.98
N ALA A 71 -5.37 -23.15 -13.79
CA ALA A 71 -4.76 -24.48 -13.79
C ALA A 71 -3.24 -24.35 -13.98
N PRO A 72 -2.42 -25.12 -13.24
CA PRO A 72 -0.96 -25.09 -13.37
C PRO A 72 -0.58 -25.62 -14.75
N GLY A 73 -0.32 -24.70 -15.70
CA GLY A 73 0.06 -25.06 -17.07
C GLY A 73 -0.31 -24.05 -18.15
N ALA A 74 -1.12 -23.03 -17.87
CA ALA A 74 -1.39 -21.96 -18.83
C ALA A 74 -0.76 -20.65 -18.35
N ASN A 75 0.49 -20.40 -18.73
CA ASN A 75 1.04 -19.05 -18.63
C ASN A 75 0.18 -18.14 -19.53
N ALA A 76 -0.66 -17.28 -18.94
CA ALA A 76 -1.55 -16.39 -19.66
C ALA A 76 -0.78 -15.53 -20.67
N THR A 77 0.46 -15.17 -20.34
CA THR A 77 1.39 -14.43 -21.21
C THR A 77 1.69 -15.19 -22.50
N ALA A 78 1.69 -16.53 -22.49
CA ALA A 78 1.91 -17.34 -23.69
C ALA A 78 0.68 -17.41 -24.62
N LYS A 79 -0.51 -17.01 -24.12
CA LYS A 79 -1.77 -17.02 -24.88
C LYS A 79 -2.18 -15.63 -25.39
N LEU A 80 -1.50 -14.58 -24.95
CA LEU A 80 -1.75 -13.21 -25.39
C LEU A 80 -0.79 -12.87 -26.53
N ALA A 81 -1.29 -12.10 -27.50
CA ALA A 81 -0.42 -11.47 -28.48
C ALA A 81 0.53 -10.50 -27.76
N ALA A 82 1.64 -10.14 -28.42
CA ALA A 82 2.56 -9.14 -27.90
C ALA A 82 1.82 -7.83 -27.56
N ASP A 83 2.35 -7.10 -26.58
CA ASP A 83 1.78 -5.83 -26.15
C ASP A 83 1.59 -4.90 -27.35
N LYS A 84 0.41 -4.28 -27.42
CA LYS A 84 0.02 -3.38 -28.50
C LYS A 84 -0.31 -2.01 -27.91
N GLU A 85 0.06 -0.95 -28.62
CA GLU A 85 -0.35 0.41 -28.30
C GLU A 85 -1.87 0.55 -28.26
N VAL A 86 -2.34 1.41 -27.37
CA VAL A 86 -3.76 1.68 -27.19
C VAL A 86 -4.28 2.53 -28.35
N GLU A 87 -5.28 2.03 -29.06
CA GLU A 87 -6.02 2.78 -30.07
C GLU A 87 -7.37 3.29 -29.53
N SER A 88 -7.96 4.29 -30.20
CA SER A 88 -9.29 4.81 -29.80
C SER A 88 -10.40 3.76 -29.88
N GLY A 89 -10.26 2.79 -30.78
CA GLY A 89 -11.20 1.67 -30.90
C GLY A 89 -11.15 0.76 -29.67
N ASP A 90 -9.95 0.57 -29.09
CA ASP A 90 -9.78 -0.21 -27.87
C ASP A 90 -10.42 0.50 -26.68
N ALA A 91 -10.22 1.81 -26.55
CA ALA A 91 -10.88 2.62 -25.52
C ALA A 91 -12.42 2.57 -25.62
N ALA A 92 -12.98 2.62 -26.83
CA ALA A 92 -14.42 2.50 -27.06
C ALA A 92 -14.98 1.11 -26.67
N ARG A 93 -14.23 0.04 -26.98
CA ARG A 93 -14.63 -1.33 -26.58
C ARG A 93 -14.61 -1.50 -25.06
N VAL A 94 -13.64 -0.92 -24.37
CA VAL A 94 -13.57 -0.93 -22.90
C VAL A 94 -14.70 -0.11 -22.28
N ALA A 95 -15.01 1.07 -22.82
CA ALA A 95 -16.18 1.85 -22.39
C ALA A 95 -17.51 1.07 -22.53
N GLY A 96 -17.68 0.36 -23.66
CA GLY A 96 -18.83 -0.52 -23.88
C GLY A 96 -18.89 -1.68 -22.89
N ALA A 97 -17.75 -2.25 -22.51
CA ALA A 97 -17.67 -3.30 -21.50
C ALA A 97 -18.01 -2.77 -20.09
N GLU A 98 -17.50 -1.60 -19.71
CA GLU A 98 -17.82 -0.94 -18.44
C GLU A 98 -19.32 -0.66 -18.31
N MET A 99 -19.96 -0.14 -19.38
CA MET A 99 -21.40 0.13 -19.39
C MET A 99 -22.25 -1.14 -19.32
N ARG A 100 -21.86 -2.22 -20.02
CA ARG A 100 -22.59 -3.51 -19.99
C ARG A 100 -22.54 -4.19 -18.63
N ASN A 101 -21.45 -4.02 -17.88
CA ASN A 101 -21.30 -4.62 -16.56
C ASN A 101 -22.09 -3.86 -15.46
N LYS A 102 -22.57 -2.66 -15.74
CA LYS A 102 -23.28 -1.83 -14.75
C LYS A 102 -24.47 -1.07 -15.37
N PRO A 103 -25.62 -1.76 -15.60
CA PRO A 103 -26.81 -1.11 -16.14
C PRO A 103 -27.27 0.00 -15.19
N GLY A 104 -27.14 1.26 -15.62
CA GLY A 104 -27.50 2.45 -14.84
C GLY A 104 -26.33 3.34 -14.39
N ALA A 105 -25.07 2.95 -14.63
CA ALA A 105 -23.92 3.81 -14.37
C ALA A 105 -23.35 4.37 -15.68
N ALA A 106 -23.13 5.69 -15.73
CA ALA A 106 -22.25 6.29 -16.73
C ALA A 106 -20.83 5.69 -16.59
N ALA A 107 -20.03 5.74 -17.67
CA ALA A 107 -18.60 5.44 -17.58
C ALA A 107 -18.01 6.20 -16.39
N ARG A 108 -17.35 5.48 -15.47
CA ARG A 108 -16.86 6.09 -14.23
C ARG A 108 -15.90 7.23 -14.60
N PRO A 109 -16.09 8.46 -14.06
CA PRO A 109 -15.06 9.49 -14.13
C PRO A 109 -13.77 8.94 -13.53
N GLY A 110 -12.68 8.92 -14.31
CA GLY A 110 -11.41 8.28 -13.91
C GLY A 110 -11.36 6.74 -14.01
N GLY A 111 -12.33 6.12 -14.70
CA GLY A 111 -12.35 4.67 -14.97
C GLY A 111 -11.33 4.23 -16.03
N VAL A 112 -11.25 2.91 -16.25
CA VAL A 112 -10.27 2.31 -17.17
C VAL A 112 -10.47 2.83 -18.59
N ALA A 113 -11.74 3.00 -19.02
CA ALA A 113 -12.07 3.60 -20.32
C ALA A 113 -11.53 5.03 -20.49
N ALA A 114 -11.56 5.85 -19.44
CA ALA A 114 -11.07 7.23 -19.49
C ALA A 114 -9.53 7.27 -19.64
N SER A 115 -8.82 6.41 -18.91
CA SER A 115 -7.38 6.25 -19.02
C SER A 115 -6.96 5.72 -20.40
N MET A 116 -7.69 4.74 -20.95
CA MET A 116 -7.42 4.24 -22.31
C MET A 116 -7.70 5.30 -23.37
N ALA A 117 -8.72 6.14 -23.19
CA ALA A 117 -8.98 7.24 -24.10
C ALA A 117 -7.88 8.32 -24.07
N ALA A 118 -7.32 8.61 -22.88
CA ALA A 118 -6.17 9.50 -22.75
C ALA A 118 -4.92 8.89 -23.40
N ALA A 119 -4.63 7.61 -23.14
CA ALA A 119 -3.53 6.89 -23.76
C ALA A 119 -3.64 6.86 -25.30
N ALA A 120 -4.82 6.59 -25.85
CA ALA A 120 -5.06 6.63 -27.29
C ALA A 120 -4.81 8.02 -27.90
N ARG A 121 -5.09 9.11 -27.16
CA ARG A 121 -4.82 10.48 -27.61
C ARG A 121 -3.31 10.78 -27.62
N LEU A 122 -2.59 10.32 -26.60
CA LEU A 122 -1.14 10.47 -26.51
C LEU A 122 -0.43 9.67 -27.62
N ASN A 123 -0.87 8.44 -27.88
CA ASN A 123 -0.27 7.56 -28.90
C ASN A 123 -0.50 8.04 -30.34
N ARG A 124 -1.55 8.83 -30.60
CA ARG A 124 -1.78 9.39 -31.95
C ARG A 124 -0.77 10.49 -32.33
N GLY A 125 -0.02 11.04 -31.38
CA GLY A 125 0.90 12.17 -31.60
C GLY A 125 0.20 13.45 -32.10
N PRO A 126 0.89 14.60 -32.11
CA PRO A 126 0.40 15.77 -32.84
C PRO A 126 0.47 15.45 -34.34
N THR A 127 -0.67 15.43 -35.01
CA THR A 127 -0.73 15.37 -36.48
C THR A 127 0.02 16.59 -37.04
N THR A 128 1.25 16.38 -37.53
CA THR A 128 1.97 17.33 -38.40
C THR A 128 1.67 17.00 -39.84
#